data_AF-A0A7C7JWM7-F1
#
_entry.id   AF-A0A7C7JWM7-F1
#
_cell.length_a   1.000
_cell.length_b   1.000
_cell.length_c   1.000
_cell.angle_alpha   90.00
_cell.angle_beta   90.00
_cell.angle_gamma   90.00
#
_symmetry.space_group_name_H-M   'P 1'
#
loop_
_entity.id
_entity.type
_entity.pdbx_description
1 polymer ?
#
loop_
_entity_poly.entity_id
_entity_poly.type
_entity_poly.pdbx_seq_one_letter_code
_entity_poly.pdbx_strand_id
1 'polypeptide(L)'
;KLRKEDIEKIHPLIHAILDKGMKVRWYFEMVNFTGWDLPGLWEDLKMDTAHATDYEKIAMVGDKKWQNWITQFMKPFTNADIKY
;
A
#
# COMPACT_ATOMS: atom_id res chain seq x y z
N LYS A 1 -13.54 5.08 4.59
CA LYS A 1 -13.44 4.31 3.32
C LYS A 1 -12.43 5.02 2.43
N LEU A 2 -11.39 4.33 1.95
CA LEU A 2 -10.39 4.89 1.05
C LEU A 2 -10.99 5.08 -0.34
N ARG A 3 -10.76 6.24 -0.97
CA ARG A 3 -11.27 6.58 -2.30
C ARG A 3 -10.15 6.70 -3.33
N LYS A 4 -10.57 6.73 -4.61
CA LYS A 4 -9.67 6.78 -5.78
C LYS A 4 -8.80 8.03 -5.74
N GLU A 5 -9.43 9.15 -5.43
CA GLU A 5 -8.79 10.46 -5.27
C GLU A 5 -7.68 10.46 -4.20
N ASP A 6 -7.80 9.63 -3.16
CA ASP A 6 -6.78 9.51 -2.12
C ASP A 6 -5.53 8.80 -2.67
N ILE A 7 -5.72 7.75 -3.47
CA ILE A 7 -4.63 7.00 -4.10
C ILE A 7 -3.97 7.80 -5.22
N GLU A 8 -4.73 8.54 -6.03
CA GLU A 8 -4.20 9.39 -7.10
C GLU A 8 -3.25 10.48 -6.56
N LYS A 9 -3.43 10.90 -5.31
CA LYS A 9 -2.51 11.82 -4.63
C LYS A 9 -1.24 11.12 -4.12
N ILE A 10 -1.34 9.86 -3.72
CA ILE A 10 -0.24 9.09 -3.14
C ILE A 10 0.67 8.53 -4.24
N HIS A 11 0.10 8.11 -5.36
CA HIS A 11 0.82 7.53 -6.50
C HIS A 11 2.02 8.38 -6.99
N PRO A 12 1.88 9.71 -7.26
CA PRO A 12 3.03 10.53 -7.66
C PRO A 12 4.07 10.71 -6.55
N LEU A 13 3.68 10.63 -5.27
CA LEU A 13 4.62 10.69 -4.15
C LEU A 13 5.49 9.44 -4.08
N ILE A 14 4.91 8.27 -4.38
CA ILE A 14 5.64 7.00 -4.48
C ILE A 14 6.65 7.11 -5.62
N HIS A 15 6.23 7.53 -6.82
CA HIS A 15 7.15 7.73 -7.94
C HIS A 15 8.30 8.70 -7.61
N ALA A 16 8.01 9.82 -6.94
CA ALA A 16 9.05 10.77 -6.55
C ALA A 16 10.08 10.20 -5.53
N ILE A 17 9.70 9.18 -4.74
CA ILE A 17 10.62 8.46 -3.84
C ILE A 17 11.45 7.45 -4.64
N LEU A 18 10.82 6.71 -5.54
CA LEU A 18 11.46 5.72 -6.41
C LEU A 18 12.46 6.34 -7.37
N ASP A 19 12.12 7.48 -7.99
CA ASP A 19 13.01 8.23 -8.89
C ASP A 19 14.29 8.70 -8.19
N LYS A 20 14.26 8.83 -6.86
CA LYS A 20 15.44 9.18 -6.05
C LYS A 20 16.29 7.96 -5.67
N GLY A 21 15.95 6.77 -6.16
CA GLY A 21 16.60 5.50 -5.80
C GLY A 21 16.40 5.12 -4.33
N MET A 22 15.41 5.71 -3.66
CA MET A 22 15.08 5.41 -2.27
C MET A 22 14.01 4.33 -2.21
N LYS A 23 14.06 3.53 -1.13
CA LYS A 23 13.02 2.54 -0.87
C LYS A 23 11.81 3.19 -0.22
N VAL A 24 10.62 2.74 -0.62
CA VAL A 24 9.35 3.17 -0.06
C VAL A 24 9.14 2.49 1.29
N ARG A 25 8.82 3.29 2.31
CA ARG A 25 8.37 2.83 3.62
C ARG A 25 6.94 3.28 3.82
N TRP A 26 6.04 2.33 4.01
CA TRP A 26 4.62 2.63 4.11
C TRP A 26 4.14 2.48 5.54
N TYR A 27 3.46 3.50 6.05
CA TYR A 27 2.73 3.44 7.30
C TYR A 27 1.25 3.65 7.04
N PHE A 28 0.44 2.70 7.47
CA PHE A 28 -1.02 2.77 7.39
C PHE A 28 -1.61 2.75 8.80
N GLU A 29 -2.28 3.82 9.17
CA GLU A 29 -3.11 3.84 10.38
C GLU A 29 -4.59 3.82 9.96
N MET A 30 -5.29 2.77 10.39
CA MET A 30 -6.64 2.43 9.99
C MET A 30 -7.59 2.57 11.18
N VAL A 31 -7.87 3.81 11.59
CA VAL A 31 -8.86 4.13 12.63
C VAL A 31 -10.26 4.07 12.03
N ASN A 32 -11.14 3.20 12.56
CA ASN A 32 -12.51 3.00 12.06
C ASN A 32 -12.58 2.71 10.55
N PHE A 33 -11.59 2.00 10.01
CA PHE A 33 -11.49 1.76 8.58
C PHE A 33 -12.55 0.75 8.11
N THR A 34 -13.39 1.19 7.17
CA THR A 34 -14.50 0.39 6.63
C THR A 34 -14.16 -0.34 5.32
N GLY A 35 -12.92 -0.21 4.82
CA GLY A 35 -12.47 -0.82 3.57
C GLY A 35 -12.07 0.19 2.49
N TRP A 36 -11.68 -0.35 1.34
CA TRP A 36 -11.40 0.37 0.11
C TRP A 36 -12.34 -0.09 -1.01
N ASP A 37 -12.51 0.73 -2.03
CA ASP A 37 -13.34 0.42 -3.19
C ASP A 37 -12.61 0.85 -4.45
N LEU A 38 -11.49 0.17 -4.69
CA LEU A 38 -10.45 0.55 -5.65
C LEU A 38 -9.82 -0.65 -6.36
N PRO A 39 -10.61 -1.58 -6.93
CA PRO A 39 -10.04 -2.78 -7.52
C PRO A 39 -9.03 -2.47 -8.63
N GLY A 40 -9.29 -1.52 -9.52
CA GLY A 40 -8.36 -1.17 -10.61
C GLY A 40 -7.12 -0.41 -10.13
N LEU A 41 -7.31 0.63 -9.31
CA LEU A 41 -6.19 1.44 -8.83
C LEU A 41 -5.23 0.69 -7.92
N TRP A 42 -5.73 -0.28 -7.15
CA TRP A 42 -4.84 -1.12 -6.35
C TRP A 42 -4.00 -2.02 -7.25
N GLU A 43 -4.59 -2.62 -8.28
CA GLU A 43 -3.86 -3.46 -9.22
C GLU A 43 -2.86 -2.62 -10.02
N ASP A 44 -3.22 -1.42 -10.48
CA ASP A 44 -2.30 -0.50 -11.17
C ASP A 44 -1.14 -0.09 -10.26
N LEU A 45 -1.41 0.29 -9.01
CA LEU A 45 -0.36 0.63 -8.07
C LEU A 45 0.54 -0.57 -7.78
N LYS A 46 -0.03 -1.77 -7.59
CA LYS A 46 0.75 -3.02 -7.41
C LYS A 46 1.63 -3.34 -8.62
N MET A 47 1.09 -3.16 -9.84
CA MET A 47 1.77 -3.44 -11.10
C MET A 47 2.84 -2.39 -11.44
N ASP A 48 2.62 -1.11 -11.17
CA ASP A 48 3.67 -0.08 -11.26
C ASP A 48 4.77 -0.32 -10.23
N THR A 49 4.40 -0.87 -9.08
CA THR A 49 5.36 -1.30 -8.05
C THR A 49 5.92 -2.70 -8.30
N ALA A 50 5.83 -3.24 -9.52
CA ALA A 50 6.34 -4.57 -9.90
C ALA A 50 7.84 -4.77 -9.62
N HIS A 51 8.56 -3.73 -9.21
CA HIS A 51 9.72 -3.85 -8.34
C HIS A 51 9.28 -4.01 -6.88
N ALA A 52 8.77 -5.19 -6.50
CA ALA A 52 8.50 -5.52 -5.10
C ALA A 52 9.75 -5.37 -4.19
N THR A 53 10.93 -5.17 -4.78
CA THR A 53 12.22 -4.81 -4.17
C THR A 53 12.30 -3.37 -3.65
N ASP A 54 11.41 -2.50 -4.11
CA ASP A 54 11.45 -1.07 -3.79
C ASP A 54 10.72 -0.75 -2.49
N TYR A 55 9.93 -1.69 -1.97
CA TYR A 55 9.27 -1.59 -0.67
C TYR A 55 10.13 -2.24 0.39
N GLU A 56 10.64 -1.43 1.32
CA GLU A 56 11.52 -1.93 2.39
C GLU A 56 10.71 -2.40 3.60
N LYS A 57 9.72 -1.60 4.02
CA LYS A 57 8.97 -1.80 5.26
C LYS A 57 7.55 -1.32 5.10
N ILE A 58 6.60 -2.13 5.56
CA ILE A 58 5.20 -1.76 5.61
C ILE A 58 4.68 -2.02 7.01
N ALA A 59 4.26 -0.95 7.69
CA ALA A 59 3.69 -0.99 9.02
C ALA A 59 2.20 -0.62 8.95
N MET A 60 1.36 -1.45 9.55
CA MET A 60 -0.09 -1.28 9.52
C MET A 60 -0.64 -1.35 10.94
N VAL A 61 -1.45 -0.37 11.33
CA VAL A 61 -2.03 -0.25 12.67
C VAL A 61 -3.54 -0.09 12.54
N GLY A 62 -4.33 -0.95 13.19
CA GLY A 62 -5.79 -0.82 13.22
C GLY A 62 -6.52 -2.05 13.78
N ASP A 63 -7.85 -2.08 13.68
CA ASP A 63 -8.70 -3.17 14.17
C ASP A 63 -8.82 -4.38 13.24
N LYS A 64 -9.00 -5.60 13.78
CA LYS A 64 -9.04 -6.90 13.05
C LYS A 64 -9.74 -6.94 11.69
N LYS A 65 -10.74 -6.09 11.43
CA LYS A 65 -11.46 -6.01 10.13
C LYS A 65 -10.53 -5.75 8.94
N TRP A 66 -9.42 -5.04 9.11
CA TRP A 66 -8.50 -4.75 8.00
C TRP A 66 -7.64 -5.96 7.58
N GLN A 67 -7.50 -6.99 8.42
CA GLN A 67 -6.63 -8.15 8.14
C GLN A 67 -7.06 -8.91 6.87
N ASN A 68 -8.36 -9.06 6.62
CA ASN A 68 -8.83 -9.74 5.41
C ASN A 68 -8.46 -8.96 4.14
N TRP A 69 -8.62 -7.64 4.18
CA TRP A 69 -8.26 -6.75 3.08
C TRP A 69 -6.75 -6.73 2.86
N ILE A 70 -5.97 -6.71 3.94
CA ILE A 70 -4.52 -6.67 3.86
C ILE A 70 -3.93 -7.89 3.18
N THR A 71 -4.47 -9.08 3.42
CA THR A 71 -3.94 -10.30 2.78
C THR A 71 -4.07 -10.25 1.27
N GLN A 72 -5.13 -9.63 0.73
CA GLN A 72 -5.30 -9.41 -0.70
C GLN A 72 -4.36 -8.32 -1.23
N PHE A 73 -4.07 -7.32 -0.41
CA PHE A 73 -3.15 -6.25 -0.75
C PHE A 73 -1.69 -6.69 -0.75
N MET A 74 -1.27 -7.50 0.24
CA MET A 74 0.11 -7.90 0.48
C MET A 74 0.60 -9.07 -0.39
N LYS A 75 -0.30 -9.77 -1.08
CA LYS A 75 0.04 -10.88 -2.00
C LYS A 75 1.19 -10.59 -2.98
N PRO A 76 1.28 -9.42 -3.63
CA PRO A 76 2.41 -9.06 -4.49
C PRO A 76 3.63 -8.50 -3.73
N PHE A 77 3.52 -8.15 -2.45
CA PHE A 77 4.61 -7.55 -1.64
C PHE A 77 5.35 -8.60 -0.79
N THR A 78 5.53 -9.81 -1.30
CA THR A 78 6.12 -10.95 -0.56
C THR A 78 7.55 -10.71 -0.04
N ASN A 79 8.25 -9.70 -0.56
CA ASN A 79 9.63 -9.36 -0.15
C ASN A 79 9.72 -8.31 0.97
N ALA A 80 8.61 -7.68 1.37
CA ALA A 80 8.63 -6.63 2.40
C ALA A 80 8.52 -7.21 3.82
N ASP A 81 9.18 -6.58 4.80
CA ASP A 81 8.94 -6.86 6.22
C ASP A 81 7.61 -6.18 6.63
N ILE A 82 6.64 -7.01 7.01
CA ILE A 82 5.27 -6.61 7.33
C ILE A 82 5.06 -6.73 8.83
N LYS A 83 4.72 -5.62 9.47
CA LYS A 83 4.32 -5.61 10.89
C LYS A 83 2.91 -5.08 11.05
N TYR A 84 2.15 -5.78 11.89
CA TYR A 84 0.76 -5.52 12.22
C TYR A 84 0.57 -5.42 13.74
#